data_AF-A0A554KVT3-F1
#
_entry.id   AF-A0A554KVT3-F1
#
_cell.length_a   1.000
_cell.length_b   1.000
_cell.length_c   1.000
_cell.angle_alpha   90.00
_cell.angle_beta   90.00
_cell.angle_gamma   90.00
#
_symmetry.space_group_name_H-M   'P 1'
#
loop_
_entity.id
_entity.type
_entity.pdbx_description
1 polymer ?
#
loop_
_entity_poly.entity_id
_entity_poly.type
_entity_poly.pdbx_seq_one_letter_code
_entity_poly.pdbx_strand_id
1 'polypeptide(L)'
;MNLRTRINLWKLKKSMSPSRDFKANLRKNLAISWDAKHGKAPWYQLGMRHAAASFSVITLLLSGGGAVYAYNSPEVTEGTTFYPIKQVIETVEEVVQITPEAKAKFYLKKIERREAERKVLEKNNPLIVELKLEVEGEDADENVEEDKKEVKEKNKDEEKDEVVLRKIKRTQQSIEKAEEELEKTRQLIEKDGFQDIKLREELRKRMERRLEKRKKQLEIKIENRQEIKVNLQGKIENGNSGQSNDENRSENQTEEKSRIRVEELIKLNN
;
A
#
# COMPACT_ATOMS: atom_id res chain seq x y z
N MET A 1 -53.93 2.88 23.96
CA MET A 1 -53.49 3.32 25.31
C MET A 1 -53.45 4.83 25.34
N ASN A 2 -54.17 5.48 26.25
CA ASN A 2 -54.36 6.94 26.27
C ASN A 2 -53.05 7.69 26.67
N LEU A 3 -52.83 8.91 26.17
CA LEU A 3 -51.64 9.72 26.52
C LEU A 3 -51.54 10.00 28.01
N ARG A 4 -52.69 10.23 28.67
CA ARG A 4 -52.76 10.44 30.12
C ARG A 4 -52.26 9.24 30.91
N THR A 5 -52.57 8.01 30.47
CA THR A 5 -52.08 6.80 31.16
C THR A 5 -50.59 6.59 30.96
N ARG A 6 -50.03 6.90 29.78
CA ARG A 6 -48.56 6.87 29.56
C ARG A 6 -47.83 7.86 30.47
N ILE A 7 -48.34 9.09 30.62
CA ILE A 7 -47.73 10.11 31.48
C ILE A 7 -47.80 9.69 32.96
N ASN A 8 -48.93 9.17 33.43
CA ASN A 8 -49.08 8.70 34.81
C ASN A 8 -48.14 7.51 35.11
N LEU A 9 -48.00 6.56 34.18
CA LEU A 9 -47.05 5.46 34.32
C LEU A 9 -45.60 5.92 34.32
N TRP A 10 -45.24 6.92 33.50
CA TRP A 10 -43.89 7.49 33.52
C TRP A 10 -43.59 8.18 34.85
N LYS A 11 -44.54 8.94 35.41
CA LYS A 11 -44.41 9.56 36.74
C LYS A 11 -44.27 8.51 37.84
N LEU A 12 -45.12 7.48 37.84
CA LEU A 12 -45.04 6.33 38.76
C LEU A 12 -43.70 5.60 38.64
N LYS A 13 -43.23 5.35 37.42
CA LYS A 13 -41.91 4.73 37.17
C LYS A 13 -40.78 5.61 37.71
N LYS A 14 -40.89 6.94 37.55
CA LYS A 14 -39.89 7.89 38.05
C LYS A 14 -39.89 7.93 39.58
N SER A 15 -41.06 7.91 40.24
CA SER A 15 -41.17 7.89 41.70
C SER A 15 -40.79 6.55 42.33
N MET A 16 -41.02 5.44 41.64
CA MET A 16 -40.58 4.10 42.05
C MET A 16 -39.11 3.82 41.72
N SER A 17 -38.46 4.68 40.92
CA SER A 17 -37.06 4.48 40.60
C SER A 17 -36.20 4.78 41.83
N PRO A 18 -35.21 3.93 42.15
CA PRO A 18 -34.37 4.14 43.32
C PRO A 18 -33.63 5.48 43.23
N SER A 19 -33.40 6.10 44.38
CA SER A 19 -32.67 7.36 44.48
C SER A 19 -31.29 7.26 43.82
N ARG A 20 -30.75 8.41 43.39
CA ARG A 20 -29.41 8.46 42.79
C ARG A 20 -28.36 7.90 43.75
N ASP A 21 -28.51 8.19 45.04
CA ASP A 21 -27.62 7.74 46.10
C ASP A 21 -27.70 6.23 46.30
N PHE A 22 -28.90 5.65 46.27
CA PHE A 22 -29.06 4.19 46.32
C PHE A 22 -28.35 3.52 45.13
N LYS A 23 -28.52 4.05 43.92
CA LYS A 23 -27.84 3.51 42.72
C LYS A 23 -26.31 3.64 42.82
N ALA A 24 -25.82 4.75 43.36
CA ALA A 24 -24.39 4.98 43.55
C ALA A 24 -23.80 3.99 44.57
N ASN A 25 -24.47 3.82 45.71
CA ASN A 25 -24.06 2.87 46.75
C ASN A 25 -24.15 1.43 46.27
N LEU A 26 -25.19 1.06 45.53
CA LEU A 26 -25.31 -0.27 44.93
C LEU A 26 -24.16 -0.55 43.97
N ARG A 27 -23.80 0.40 43.09
CA ARG A 27 -22.66 0.24 42.17
C ARG A 27 -21.33 0.09 42.92
N LYS A 28 -21.12 0.87 43.99
CA LYS A 28 -19.93 0.74 44.83
C LYS A 28 -19.86 -0.64 45.50
N ASN A 29 -20.95 -1.10 46.11
CA ASN A 29 -21.00 -2.41 46.76
C ASN A 29 -20.82 -3.56 45.76
N LEU A 30 -21.39 -3.44 44.55
CA LEU A 30 -21.18 -4.40 43.47
C LEU A 30 -19.73 -4.40 42.96
N ALA A 31 -19.11 -3.22 42.82
CA ALA A 31 -17.70 -3.14 42.44
C ALA A 31 -16.80 -3.79 43.50
N ILE A 32 -17.04 -3.51 44.78
CA ILE A 32 -16.30 -4.10 45.89
C ILE A 32 -16.47 -5.62 45.93
N SER A 33 -17.69 -6.13 45.80
CA SER A 33 -17.95 -7.58 45.82
C SER A 33 -17.40 -8.29 44.60
N TRP A 34 -17.42 -7.62 43.44
CA TRP A 34 -16.80 -8.11 42.21
C TRP A 34 -15.27 -8.18 42.34
N ASP A 35 -14.64 -7.11 42.82
CA ASP A 35 -13.19 -7.03 43.02
C ASP A 35 -12.72 -8.05 44.07
N ALA A 36 -13.52 -8.30 45.11
CA ALA A 36 -13.22 -9.32 46.12
C ALA A 36 -13.22 -10.73 45.53
N LYS A 37 -14.08 -11.01 44.53
CA LYS A 37 -14.21 -12.33 43.91
C LYS A 37 -13.26 -12.56 42.75
N HIS A 38 -12.99 -11.53 41.94
CA HIS A 38 -12.27 -11.65 40.67
C HIS A 38 -10.95 -10.88 40.64
N GLY A 39 -10.60 -10.18 41.73
CA GLY A 39 -9.46 -9.26 41.77
C GLY A 39 -9.77 -7.91 41.12
N LYS A 40 -9.01 -6.88 41.49
CA LYS A 40 -9.12 -5.55 40.88
C LYS A 40 -8.63 -5.62 39.42
N ALA A 41 -9.55 -5.54 38.47
CA ALA A 41 -9.17 -5.41 37.07
C ALA A 41 -8.62 -4.00 36.83
N PRO A 42 -7.39 -3.84 36.31
CA PRO A 42 -6.88 -2.53 35.98
C PRO A 42 -7.71 -1.91 34.85
N TRP A 43 -7.86 -0.59 34.90
CA TRP A 43 -8.74 0.19 34.00
C TRP A 43 -8.47 -0.06 32.50
N TYR A 44 -7.23 -0.36 32.12
CA TYR A 44 -6.86 -0.67 30.74
C TYR A 44 -7.48 -2.00 30.25
N GLN A 45 -7.68 -2.99 31.12
CA GLN A 45 -8.33 -4.25 30.75
C GLN A 45 -9.82 -4.07 30.45
N LEU A 46 -10.51 -3.16 31.15
CA LEU A 46 -11.89 -2.81 30.81
C LEU A 46 -11.96 -2.12 29.44
N GLY A 47 -11.06 -1.18 29.17
CA GLY A 47 -10.96 -0.53 27.86
C GLY A 47 -10.71 -1.52 26.73
N MET A 48 -9.77 -2.45 26.92
CA MET A 48 -9.46 -3.51 25.95
C MET A 48 -10.63 -4.44 25.70
N ARG A 49 -11.44 -4.79 26.73
CA ARG A 49 -12.63 -5.65 26.55
C ARG A 49 -13.67 -5.00 25.66
N HIS A 50 -13.94 -3.71 25.85
CA HIS A 50 -14.89 -2.98 25.00
C HIS A 50 -14.37 -2.80 23.57
N ALA A 51 -13.07 -2.49 23.42
CA ALA A 51 -12.43 -2.40 22.11
C ALA A 51 -12.42 -3.75 21.38
N ALA A 52 -12.14 -4.85 22.07
CA ALA A 52 -12.19 -6.19 21.50
C ALA A 52 -13.62 -6.59 21.09
N ALA A 53 -14.62 -6.25 21.91
CA ALA A 53 -16.02 -6.50 21.57
C ALA A 53 -16.47 -5.69 20.34
N SER A 54 -16.18 -4.39 20.29
CA SER A 54 -16.53 -3.57 19.12
C SER A 54 -15.79 -4.01 17.87
N PHE A 55 -14.50 -4.33 17.99
CA PHE A 55 -13.71 -4.88 16.91
C PHE A 55 -14.32 -6.19 16.40
N SER A 56 -14.68 -7.13 17.29
CA SER A 56 -15.30 -8.39 16.88
C SER A 56 -16.61 -8.21 16.10
N VAL A 57 -17.46 -7.26 16.50
CA VAL A 57 -18.72 -6.95 15.79
C VAL A 57 -18.43 -6.35 14.42
N ILE A 58 -17.48 -5.43 14.33
CA ILE A 58 -17.05 -4.82 13.06
C ILE A 58 -16.47 -5.88 12.13
N THR A 59 -15.57 -6.74 12.64
CA THR A 59 -15.00 -7.84 11.88
C THR A 59 -16.08 -8.79 11.39
N LEU A 60 -17.06 -9.13 12.22
CA LEU A 60 -18.16 -10.04 11.87
C LEU A 60 -19.10 -9.43 10.80
N LEU A 61 -19.36 -8.12 10.86
CA LEU A 61 -20.09 -7.37 9.84
C LEU A 61 -19.33 -7.29 8.51
N LEU A 62 -18.03 -7.00 8.57
CA LEU A 62 -17.15 -6.97 7.40
C LEU A 62 -17.01 -8.35 6.75
N SER A 63 -16.86 -9.41 7.55
CA SER A 63 -16.73 -10.78 7.05
C SER A 63 -18.06 -11.38 6.58
N GLY A 64 -19.19 -10.95 7.13
CA GLY A 64 -20.50 -11.53 6.83
C GLY A 64 -21.12 -10.99 5.54
N GLY A 65 -21.25 -9.66 5.40
CA GLY A 65 -21.95 -9.05 4.26
C GLY A 65 -21.01 -8.52 3.19
N GLY A 66 -20.05 -7.71 3.61
CA GLY A 66 -19.11 -7.02 2.71
C GLY A 66 -18.19 -7.99 1.99
N ALA A 67 -17.61 -8.95 2.69
CA ALA A 67 -16.72 -9.96 2.10
C ALA A 67 -17.45 -10.88 1.12
N VAL A 68 -18.68 -11.31 1.44
CA VAL A 68 -19.47 -12.18 0.55
C VAL A 68 -19.87 -11.44 -0.72
N TYR A 69 -20.30 -10.18 -0.61
CA TYR A 69 -20.57 -9.35 -1.79
C TYR A 69 -19.31 -9.06 -2.59
N ALA A 70 -18.21 -8.69 -1.94
CA ALA A 70 -16.92 -8.43 -2.60
C ALA A 70 -16.42 -9.65 -3.37
N TYR A 71 -16.60 -10.84 -2.81
CA TYR A 71 -16.11 -12.09 -3.39
C TYR A 71 -17.01 -12.65 -4.49
N ASN A 72 -18.35 -12.56 -4.35
CA ASN A 72 -19.28 -13.13 -5.32
C ASN A 72 -19.78 -12.14 -6.38
N SER A 73 -19.64 -10.83 -6.16
CA SER A 73 -20.13 -9.84 -7.13
C SER A 73 -19.17 -9.69 -8.31
N PRO A 74 -19.68 -9.79 -9.55
CA PRO A 74 -18.91 -9.45 -10.76
C PRO A 74 -18.75 -7.93 -10.94
N GLU A 75 -19.48 -7.11 -10.19
CA GLU A 75 -19.38 -5.64 -10.22
C GLU A 75 -18.13 -5.13 -9.50
N VAL A 76 -17.52 -5.97 -8.65
CA VAL A 76 -16.29 -5.64 -7.92
C VAL A 76 -15.10 -5.96 -8.82
N THR A 77 -14.74 -4.96 -9.62
CA THR A 77 -13.65 -4.99 -10.61
C THR A 77 -12.45 -4.16 -10.15
N GLU A 78 -11.34 -4.24 -10.90
CA GLU A 78 -10.12 -3.47 -10.67
C GLU A 78 -10.43 -1.97 -10.64
N GLY A 79 -10.14 -1.31 -9.51
CA GLY A 79 -10.44 0.11 -9.27
C GLY A 79 -11.63 0.36 -8.31
N THR A 80 -12.41 -0.67 -7.99
CA THR A 80 -13.48 -0.55 -6.97
C THR A 80 -12.93 -0.67 -5.54
N THR A 81 -13.56 0.02 -4.58
CA THR A 81 -13.11 0.08 -3.17
C THR A 81 -12.97 -1.30 -2.52
N PHE A 82 -13.80 -2.26 -2.92
CA PHE A 82 -13.82 -3.61 -2.35
C PHE A 82 -12.90 -4.62 -3.05
N TYR A 83 -12.25 -4.22 -4.15
CA TYR A 83 -11.39 -5.11 -4.92
C TYR A 83 -10.19 -5.68 -4.13
N PRO A 84 -9.50 -4.91 -3.27
CA PRO A 84 -8.43 -5.46 -2.44
C PRO A 84 -8.93 -6.57 -1.49
N ILE A 85 -10.16 -6.45 -1.00
CA ILE A 85 -10.77 -7.47 -0.12
C ILE A 85 -11.01 -8.76 -0.90
N LYS A 86 -11.52 -8.66 -2.13
CA LYS A 86 -11.70 -9.79 -3.04
C LYS A 86 -10.38 -10.53 -3.28
N GLN A 87 -9.30 -9.81 -3.57
CA GLN A 87 -7.97 -10.40 -3.78
C GLN A 87 -7.44 -11.15 -2.55
N VAL A 88 -7.62 -10.60 -1.35
CA VAL A 88 -7.20 -11.27 -0.11
C VAL A 88 -7.97 -12.57 0.08
N ILE A 89 -9.29 -12.57 -0.14
CA ILE A 89 -10.12 -13.78 -0.02
C ILE A 89 -9.70 -14.84 -1.04
N GLU A 90 -9.46 -14.44 -2.29
CA GLU A 90 -8.95 -15.34 -3.34
C GLU A 90 -7.59 -15.93 -2.98
N THR A 91 -6.68 -15.13 -2.41
CA THR A 91 -5.35 -15.60 -1.99
C THR A 91 -5.46 -16.63 -0.86
N VAL A 92 -6.34 -16.39 0.11
CA VAL A 92 -6.58 -17.35 1.20
C VAL A 92 -7.19 -18.64 0.65
N GLU A 93 -8.16 -18.56 -0.26
CA GLU A 93 -8.74 -19.75 -0.90
C GLU A 93 -7.68 -20.55 -1.66
N GLU A 94 -6.79 -19.88 -2.41
CA GLU A 94 -5.69 -20.50 -3.14
C GLU A 94 -4.73 -21.27 -2.20
N VAL A 95 -4.38 -20.68 -1.06
CA VAL A 95 -3.51 -21.31 -0.05
C VAL A 95 -4.20 -22.49 0.64
N VAL A 96 -5.52 -22.43 0.84
CA VAL A 96 -6.30 -23.50 1.48
C VAL A 96 -6.44 -24.73 0.56
N GLN A 97 -6.34 -24.58 -0.77
CA GLN A 97 -6.36 -25.72 -1.68
C GLN A 97 -5.05 -26.52 -1.62
N ILE A 98 -5.05 -27.64 -0.90
CA ILE A 98 -3.87 -28.49 -0.74
C ILE A 98 -3.68 -29.44 -1.93
N THR A 99 -4.76 -29.98 -2.49
CA THR A 99 -4.68 -31.00 -3.56
C THR A 99 -4.56 -30.36 -4.95
N PRO A 100 -3.83 -31.01 -5.89
CA PRO A 100 -3.63 -30.46 -7.24
C PRO A 100 -4.95 -30.33 -8.02
N GLU A 101 -5.87 -31.29 -7.84
CA GLU A 101 -7.20 -31.22 -8.46
C GLU A 101 -8.02 -30.04 -7.96
N ALA A 102 -7.97 -29.74 -6.66
CA ALA A 102 -8.70 -28.63 -6.08
C ALA A 102 -8.09 -27.28 -6.50
N LYS A 103 -6.76 -27.21 -6.63
CA LYS A 103 -6.08 -26.05 -7.22
C LYS A 103 -6.50 -25.81 -8.67
N ALA A 104 -6.54 -26.86 -9.49
CA ALA A 104 -6.99 -26.75 -10.88
C ALA A 104 -8.43 -26.22 -10.98
N LYS A 105 -9.35 -26.76 -10.17
CA LYS A 105 -10.74 -26.26 -10.08
C LYS A 105 -10.81 -24.81 -9.62
N PHE A 106 -9.97 -24.42 -8.67
CA PHE A 106 -9.88 -23.03 -8.21
C PHE A 106 -9.40 -22.10 -9.34
N TYR A 107 -8.37 -22.47 -10.10
CA TYR A 107 -7.90 -21.66 -11.22
C TYR A 107 -8.93 -21.52 -12.33
N LEU A 108 -9.67 -22.60 -12.67
CA LEU A 108 -10.78 -22.53 -13.62
C LEU A 108 -11.84 -21.52 -13.15
N LYS A 109 -12.27 -21.63 -11.89
CA LYS A 109 -13.22 -20.69 -11.27
C LYS A 109 -12.71 -19.26 -11.27
N LYS A 110 -11.41 -19.05 -11.05
CA LYS A 110 -10.76 -17.72 -11.10
C LYS A 110 -10.80 -17.15 -12.53
N ILE A 111 -10.52 -17.95 -13.54
CA ILE A 111 -10.59 -17.55 -14.96
C ILE A 111 -12.03 -17.14 -15.32
N GLU A 112 -13.02 -17.99 -15.01
CA GLU A 112 -14.44 -17.68 -15.26
C GLU A 112 -14.87 -16.36 -14.63
N ARG A 113 -14.39 -16.06 -13.42
CA ARG A 113 -14.64 -14.78 -12.75
C ARG A 113 -13.98 -13.60 -13.47
N ARG A 114 -12.73 -13.75 -13.92
CA ARG A 114 -12.04 -12.70 -14.67
C ARG A 114 -12.71 -12.41 -16.01
N GLU A 115 -13.26 -13.43 -16.66
CA GLU A 115 -14.08 -13.25 -17.86
C GLU A 115 -15.38 -12.49 -17.55
N ALA A 116 -16.06 -12.81 -16.45
CA ALA A 116 -17.26 -12.10 -16.03
C ALA A 116 -16.98 -10.63 -15.67
N GLU A 117 -15.89 -10.36 -14.94
CA GLU A 117 -15.42 -9.00 -14.61
C GLU A 117 -15.09 -8.22 -15.87
N ARG A 118 -14.43 -8.85 -16.85
CA ARG A 118 -14.09 -8.21 -18.13
C ARG A 118 -15.35 -7.79 -18.88
N LYS A 119 -16.37 -8.63 -18.96
CA LYS A 119 -17.67 -8.28 -19.58
C LYS A 119 -18.34 -7.08 -18.90
N VAL A 120 -18.22 -6.95 -17.58
CA VAL A 120 -18.75 -5.80 -16.83
C VAL A 120 -17.93 -4.54 -17.10
N LEU A 121 -16.60 -4.65 -17.16
CA LEU A 121 -15.71 -3.54 -17.52
C LEU A 121 -15.96 -3.03 -18.94
N GLU A 122 -16.11 -3.92 -19.92
CA GLU A 122 -16.44 -3.58 -21.32
C GLU A 122 -17.79 -2.87 -21.41
N LYS A 123 -18.79 -3.32 -20.65
CA LYS A 123 -20.11 -2.66 -20.60
C LYS A 123 -20.05 -1.26 -19.98
N ASN A 124 -19.23 -1.07 -18.95
CA ASN A 124 -19.18 0.19 -18.20
C ASN A 124 -18.19 1.21 -18.80
N ASN A 125 -17.20 0.76 -19.59
CA ASN A 125 -16.20 1.60 -20.24
C ASN A 125 -16.13 1.31 -21.76
N PRO A 126 -16.96 1.97 -22.58
CA PRO A 126 -17.02 1.71 -24.02
C PRO A 126 -15.71 2.03 -24.77
N LEU A 127 -14.88 2.91 -24.23
CA LEU A 127 -13.57 3.29 -24.80
C LEU A 127 -12.58 2.11 -24.88
N ILE A 128 -12.72 1.09 -24.04
CA ILE A 128 -11.83 -0.10 -24.05
C ILE A 128 -12.19 -1.03 -25.23
N VAL A 129 -13.45 -1.03 -25.67
CA VAL A 129 -13.92 -1.86 -26.79
C VAL A 129 -13.40 -1.31 -28.13
N GLU A 130 -13.35 0.02 -28.28
CA GLU A 130 -12.80 0.68 -29.48
C GLU A 130 -11.30 0.40 -29.64
N LEU A 131 -10.52 0.49 -28.56
CA LEU A 131 -9.08 0.15 -28.54
C LEU A 131 -8.82 -1.32 -28.88
N LYS A 132 -9.72 -2.24 -28.53
CA LYS A 132 -9.56 -3.67 -28.81
C LYS A 132 -9.87 -4.00 -30.27
N LEU A 133 -10.86 -3.33 -30.86
CA LEU A 133 -11.17 -3.44 -32.29
C LEU A 133 -10.05 -2.87 -33.18
N GLU A 134 -9.33 -1.82 -32.74
CA GLU A 134 -8.14 -1.34 -33.43
C GLU A 134 -6.97 -2.33 -33.37
N VAL A 135 -6.76 -3.02 -32.24
CA VAL A 135 -5.66 -3.99 -32.10
C VAL A 135 -5.98 -5.33 -32.78
N GLU A 136 -7.21 -5.86 -32.64
CA GLU A 136 -7.61 -7.11 -33.33
C GLU A 136 -7.82 -6.90 -34.85
N GLY A 137 -8.00 -5.65 -35.31
CA GLY A 137 -8.04 -5.31 -36.73
C GLY A 137 -6.66 -5.23 -37.41
N GLU A 138 -5.57 -5.10 -36.64
CA GLU A 138 -4.19 -5.07 -37.17
C GLU A 138 -3.56 -6.48 -37.27
N ASP A 139 -4.13 -7.49 -36.63
CA ASP A 139 -3.59 -8.87 -36.61
C ASP A 139 -4.10 -9.75 -37.78
N ALA A 140 -4.82 -9.18 -38.74
CA ALA A 140 -5.35 -9.92 -39.91
C ALA A 140 -4.53 -9.79 -41.20
N ASP A 141 -3.50 -8.93 -41.24
CA ASP A 141 -2.59 -8.79 -42.39
C ASP A 141 -1.17 -9.26 -42.02
N GLU A 142 -1.01 -10.59 -41.90
CA GLU A 142 0.28 -11.26 -42.05
C GLU A 142 0.84 -10.96 -43.45
N ASN A 143 1.81 -10.05 -43.58
CA ASN A 143 2.91 -10.12 -44.58
C ASN A 143 3.92 -8.95 -44.58
N VAL A 144 4.01 -8.12 -43.53
CA VAL A 144 5.03 -7.04 -43.45
C VAL A 144 5.75 -7.06 -42.09
N GLU A 145 6.33 -8.20 -41.73
CA GLU A 145 7.24 -8.34 -40.60
C GLU A 145 8.68 -8.41 -41.12
N GLU A 146 9.38 -7.29 -41.16
CA GLU A 146 10.82 -7.25 -40.86
C GLU A 146 11.30 -5.82 -40.56
N ASP A 147 10.71 -4.78 -41.17
CA ASP A 147 11.15 -3.38 -40.95
C ASP A 147 10.51 -2.67 -39.74
N LYS A 148 9.48 -3.22 -39.10
CA LYS A 148 8.77 -2.56 -37.97
C LYS A 148 9.31 -2.90 -36.57
N LYS A 149 10.23 -3.87 -36.44
CA LYS A 149 10.80 -4.25 -35.12
C LYS A 149 11.80 -3.24 -34.58
N GLU A 150 12.57 -2.54 -35.43
CA GLU A 150 13.52 -1.52 -34.97
C GLU A 150 12.86 -0.21 -34.50
N VAL A 151 11.66 0.14 -35.00
CA VAL A 151 10.96 1.37 -34.61
C VAL A 151 10.20 1.18 -33.28
N LYS A 152 9.72 -0.03 -32.97
CA LYS A 152 9.05 -0.33 -31.69
C LYS A 152 10.01 -0.40 -30.49
N GLU A 153 11.29 -0.73 -30.67
CA GLU A 153 12.26 -0.72 -29.57
C GLU A 153 12.74 0.69 -29.20
N LYS A 154 12.98 1.58 -30.18
CA LYS A 154 13.40 2.97 -29.90
C LYS A 154 12.35 3.76 -29.11
N ASN A 155 11.07 3.60 -29.44
CA ASN A 155 9.99 4.27 -28.70
C ASN A 155 9.82 3.76 -27.26
N LYS A 156 10.21 2.50 -26.98
CA LYS A 156 10.07 1.90 -25.64
C LYS A 156 11.17 2.35 -24.68
N ASP A 157 12.34 2.75 -25.19
CA ASP A 157 13.44 3.26 -24.38
C ASP A 157 13.30 4.76 -24.08
N GLU A 158 12.74 5.55 -25.01
CA GLU A 158 12.37 6.94 -24.75
C GLU A 158 11.29 7.07 -23.68
N GLU A 159 10.27 6.19 -23.70
CA GLU A 159 9.19 6.19 -22.69
C GLU A 159 9.71 5.79 -21.30
N LYS A 160 10.68 4.85 -21.21
CA LYS A 160 11.33 4.49 -19.94
C LYS A 160 12.14 5.67 -19.37
N ASP A 161 12.82 6.43 -20.22
CA ASP A 161 13.59 7.59 -19.79
C ASP A 161 12.68 8.71 -19.27
N GLU A 162 11.53 8.94 -19.91
CA GLU A 162 10.56 9.93 -19.46
C GLU A 162 9.92 9.56 -18.10
N VAL A 163 9.56 8.29 -17.93
CA VAL A 163 9.02 7.78 -16.66
C VAL A 163 10.01 7.97 -15.51
N VAL A 164 11.31 7.80 -15.77
CA VAL A 164 12.31 7.97 -14.72
C VAL A 164 12.68 9.43 -14.47
N LEU A 165 12.69 10.30 -15.49
CA LEU A 165 12.79 11.75 -15.29
C LEU A 165 11.64 12.26 -14.41
N ARG A 166 10.42 11.78 -14.61
CA ARG A 166 9.28 12.08 -13.73
C ARG A 166 9.51 11.59 -12.30
N LYS A 167 10.10 10.41 -12.10
CA LYS A 167 10.46 9.91 -10.75
C LYS A 167 11.53 10.77 -10.08
N ILE A 168 12.57 11.17 -10.82
CA ILE A 168 13.64 12.05 -10.32
C ILE A 168 13.06 13.41 -9.90
N LYS A 169 12.22 14.00 -10.74
CA LYS A 169 11.54 15.28 -10.46
C LYS A 169 10.66 15.19 -9.20
N ARG A 170 9.90 14.11 -9.04
CA ARG A 170 9.10 13.86 -7.83
C ARG A 170 9.98 13.71 -6.58
N THR A 171 11.13 13.05 -6.69
CA THR A 171 12.06 12.94 -5.56
C THR A 171 12.76 14.25 -5.23
N GLN A 172 13.10 15.07 -6.22
CA GLN A 172 13.65 16.41 -5.98
C GLN A 172 12.63 17.30 -5.26
N GLN A 173 11.38 17.31 -5.72
CA GLN A 173 10.30 18.05 -5.07
C GLN A 173 10.03 17.58 -3.63
N SER A 174 10.18 16.30 -3.33
CA SER A 174 9.99 15.81 -1.96
C SER A 174 11.16 16.14 -1.04
N ILE A 175 12.37 16.32 -1.58
CA ILE A 175 13.54 16.81 -0.84
C ILE A 175 13.39 18.30 -0.57
N GLU A 176 13.03 19.08 -1.59
CA GLU A 176 12.83 20.53 -1.47
C GLU A 176 11.76 20.84 -0.41
N LYS A 177 10.62 20.14 -0.44
CA LYS A 177 9.60 20.25 0.62
C LYS A 177 10.13 19.87 2.00
N ALA A 178 10.95 18.83 2.09
CA ALA A 178 11.56 18.43 3.36
C ALA A 178 12.58 19.48 3.84
N GLU A 179 13.33 20.12 2.96
CA GLU A 179 14.24 21.23 3.29
C GLU A 179 13.46 22.46 3.76
N GLU A 180 12.34 22.81 3.12
CA GLU A 180 11.44 23.88 3.59
C GLU A 180 10.83 23.60 4.97
N GLU A 181 10.37 22.37 5.23
CA GLU A 181 9.87 21.98 6.55
C GLU A 181 10.97 22.05 7.61
N LEU A 182 12.21 21.73 7.24
CA LEU A 182 13.38 21.87 8.12
C LEU A 182 13.70 23.33 8.40
N GLU A 183 13.59 24.21 7.41
CA GLU A 183 13.75 25.65 7.58
C GLU A 183 12.69 26.20 8.54
N LYS A 184 11.42 25.80 8.34
CA LYS A 184 10.29 26.20 9.21
C LYS A 184 10.49 25.70 10.64
N THR A 185 10.90 24.45 10.82
CA THR A 185 11.19 23.91 12.16
C THR A 185 12.41 24.58 12.79
N ARG A 186 13.45 24.93 12.02
CA ARG A 186 14.59 25.74 12.50
C ARG A 186 14.12 27.10 13.01
N GLN A 187 13.28 27.80 12.26
CA GLN A 187 12.73 29.10 12.66
C GLN A 187 11.81 29.01 13.90
N LEU A 188 10.99 27.96 13.99
CA LEU A 188 10.15 27.71 15.17
C LEU A 188 10.99 27.41 16.41
N ILE A 189 12.01 26.57 16.24
CA ILE A 189 12.99 26.29 17.29
C ILE A 189 13.68 27.62 17.68
N GLU A 190 14.17 28.43 16.75
CA GLU A 190 14.82 29.71 17.10
C GLU A 190 13.88 30.67 17.85
N LYS A 191 12.59 30.71 17.50
CA LYS A 191 11.56 31.55 18.15
C LYS A 191 11.09 31.03 19.51
N ASP A 192 10.90 29.73 19.69
CA ASP A 192 10.23 29.16 20.87
C ASP A 192 11.13 29.01 22.11
N GLY A 193 12.41 29.41 22.05
CA GLY A 193 13.23 29.54 23.26
C GLY A 193 13.31 28.31 24.19
N PHE A 194 13.10 27.09 23.66
CA PHE A 194 13.25 25.85 24.42
C PHE A 194 14.60 25.81 25.14
N GLN A 195 14.55 25.69 26.47
CA GLN A 195 15.70 25.77 27.38
C GLN A 195 16.70 24.60 27.22
N ASP A 196 16.32 23.51 26.55
CA ASP A 196 17.17 22.34 26.35
C ASP A 196 17.97 22.40 25.03
N ILE A 197 19.14 23.03 25.10
CA ILE A 197 20.10 23.18 23.99
C ILE A 197 20.53 21.80 23.45
N LYS A 198 20.68 20.80 24.33
CA LYS A 198 21.14 19.45 23.95
C LYS A 198 20.14 18.70 23.06
N LEU A 199 18.84 18.77 23.40
CA LEU A 199 17.79 18.10 22.62
C LEU A 199 17.67 18.70 21.21
N ARG A 200 17.84 20.04 21.08
CA ARG A 200 17.86 20.74 19.78
C ARG A 200 19.00 20.27 18.90
N GLU A 201 20.22 20.22 19.44
CA GLU A 201 21.38 19.78 18.68
C GLU A 201 21.27 18.33 18.24
N GLU A 202 20.71 17.46 19.08
CA GLU A 202 20.50 16.06 18.74
C GLU A 202 19.46 15.90 17.62
N LEU A 203 18.32 16.59 17.72
CA LEU A 203 17.31 16.61 16.65
C LEU A 203 17.87 17.16 15.34
N ARG A 204 18.64 18.25 15.40
CA ARG A 204 19.30 18.84 14.23
C ARG A 204 20.27 17.86 13.57
N LYS A 205 21.17 17.24 14.35
CA LYS A 205 22.12 16.22 13.86
C LYS A 205 21.38 15.02 13.26
N ARG A 206 20.29 14.57 13.87
CA ARG A 206 19.50 13.43 13.36
C ARG A 206 18.84 13.74 12.02
N MET A 207 18.36 14.97 11.84
CA MET A 207 17.75 15.41 10.57
C MET A 207 18.79 15.63 9.48
N GLU A 208 19.93 16.24 9.80
CA GLU A 208 21.05 16.42 8.87
C GLU A 208 21.58 15.07 8.36
N ARG A 209 21.75 14.08 9.25
CA ARG A 209 22.12 12.70 8.86
C ARG A 209 21.11 12.06 7.91
N ARG A 210 19.80 12.28 8.10
CA ARG A 210 18.76 11.75 7.21
C ARG A 210 18.81 12.40 5.83
N LEU A 211 19.04 13.71 5.78
CA LEU A 211 19.22 14.41 4.51
C LEU A 211 20.48 13.95 3.78
N GLU A 212 21.60 13.82 4.48
CA GLU A 212 22.87 13.37 3.89
C GLU A 212 22.75 11.95 3.31
N LYS A 213 22.10 11.02 4.05
CA LYS A 213 21.81 9.68 3.54
C LYS A 213 20.97 9.73 2.26
N ARG A 214 19.94 10.58 2.20
CA ARG A 214 19.09 10.73 1.00
C ARG A 214 19.86 11.35 -0.17
N LYS A 215 20.73 12.35 0.07
CA LYS A 215 21.58 12.96 -0.96
C LYS A 215 22.55 11.94 -1.54
N LYS A 216 23.25 11.17 -0.71
CA LYS A 216 24.14 10.08 -1.15
C LYS A 216 23.40 9.01 -1.96
N GLN A 217 22.20 8.60 -1.53
CA GLN A 217 21.39 7.65 -2.29
C GLN A 217 20.99 8.16 -3.69
N LEU A 218 20.84 9.47 -3.86
CA LEU A 218 20.52 10.06 -5.16
C LEU A 218 21.75 10.18 -6.04
N GLU A 219 22.87 10.58 -5.47
CA GLU A 219 24.15 10.64 -6.18
C GLU A 219 24.51 9.27 -6.77
N ILE A 220 24.42 8.21 -5.96
CA ILE A 220 24.61 6.81 -6.42
C ILE A 220 23.63 6.45 -7.55
N LYS A 221 22.37 6.89 -7.47
CA LYS A 221 21.37 6.62 -8.53
C LYS A 221 21.66 7.38 -9.82
N ILE A 222 22.23 8.59 -9.73
CA ILE A 222 22.61 9.40 -10.88
C ILE A 222 23.86 8.81 -11.53
N GLU A 223 24.87 8.45 -10.73
CA GLU A 223 26.12 7.86 -11.19
C GLU A 223 25.89 6.51 -11.89
N ASN A 224 25.12 5.60 -11.26
CA ASN A 224 24.74 4.33 -11.90
C ASN A 224 24.05 4.55 -13.25
N ARG A 225 23.30 5.64 -13.42
CA ARG A 225 22.65 5.97 -14.70
C ARG A 225 23.62 6.53 -15.72
N GLN A 226 24.59 7.35 -15.30
CA GLN A 226 25.64 7.82 -16.20
C GLN A 226 26.49 6.65 -16.70
N GLU A 227 26.84 5.70 -15.83
CA GLU A 227 27.53 4.47 -16.22
C GLU A 227 26.71 3.63 -17.21
N ILE A 228 25.41 3.45 -16.97
CA ILE A 228 24.53 2.73 -17.91
C ILE A 228 24.49 3.45 -19.26
N LYS A 229 24.40 4.78 -19.30
CA LYS A 229 24.41 5.56 -20.55
C LYS A 229 25.74 5.44 -21.29
N VAL A 230 26.87 5.51 -20.59
CA VAL A 230 28.22 5.34 -21.18
C VAL A 230 28.40 3.92 -21.72
N ASN A 231 27.95 2.89 -20.99
CA ASN A 231 28.00 1.51 -21.46
C ASN A 231 27.11 1.27 -22.68
N LEU A 232 25.92 1.89 -22.73
CA LEU A 232 25.04 1.82 -23.90
C LEU A 232 25.65 2.54 -25.10
N GLN A 233 26.25 3.72 -24.92
CA GLN A 233 26.97 4.43 -25.98
C GLN A 233 28.16 3.63 -26.50
N GLY A 234 28.96 3.02 -25.61
CA GLY A 234 30.07 2.15 -26.01
C GLY A 234 29.62 0.88 -26.75
N LYS A 235 28.45 0.32 -26.42
CA LYS A 235 27.85 -0.80 -27.19
C LYS A 235 27.36 -0.35 -28.56
N ILE A 236 26.83 0.86 -28.70
CA ILE A 236 26.40 1.43 -29.99
C ILE A 236 27.61 1.74 -30.88
N GLU A 237 28.70 2.27 -30.31
CA GLU A 237 29.93 2.57 -31.05
C GLU A 237 30.68 1.30 -31.49
N ASN A 238 30.73 0.25 -30.66
CA ASN A 238 31.40 -1.02 -30.99
C ASN A 238 30.51 -2.01 -31.77
N GLY A 239 29.18 -1.90 -31.64
CA GLY A 239 28.22 -2.72 -32.38
C GLY A 239 28.19 -2.46 -33.89
N ASN A 240 28.85 -1.39 -34.35
CA ASN A 240 29.00 -1.08 -35.77
C ASN A 240 30.32 -1.61 -36.37
N SER A 241 31.13 -2.35 -35.60
CA SER A 241 32.36 -2.98 -36.08
C SER A 241 32.46 -4.45 -35.66
N GLY A 242 31.80 -5.33 -36.40
CA GLY A 242 32.25 -6.71 -36.61
C GLY A 242 32.04 -7.72 -35.47
N GLN A 243 31.34 -8.81 -35.80
CA GLN A 243 31.23 -10.05 -35.03
C GLN A 243 32.57 -10.51 -34.41
N SER A 244 32.58 -10.87 -33.12
CA SER A 244 32.93 -12.24 -32.65
C SER A 244 33.13 -12.36 -31.11
N ASN A 245 32.36 -13.27 -30.51
CA ASN A 245 32.76 -14.27 -29.50
C ASN A 245 33.30 -13.92 -28.09
N ASP A 246 33.13 -12.71 -27.54
CA ASP A 246 33.63 -12.39 -26.17
C ASP A 246 32.54 -11.98 -25.14
N GLU A 247 31.30 -12.46 -25.27
CA GLU A 247 30.19 -12.08 -24.36
C GLU A 247 30.35 -12.62 -22.92
N ASN A 248 30.97 -13.78 -22.73
CA ASN A 248 30.99 -14.46 -21.41
C ASN A 248 31.93 -13.83 -20.37
N ARG A 249 32.84 -12.92 -20.76
CA ARG A 249 33.80 -12.31 -19.83
C ARG A 249 33.32 -10.97 -19.25
N SER A 250 32.39 -10.29 -19.92
CA SER A 250 31.88 -8.99 -19.48
C SER A 250 30.78 -9.10 -18.42
N GLU A 251 29.89 -10.11 -18.51
CA GLU A 251 28.77 -10.28 -17.59
C GLU A 251 29.22 -10.53 -16.14
N ASN A 252 30.26 -11.35 -15.95
CA ASN A 252 30.80 -11.66 -14.62
C ASN A 252 31.38 -10.43 -13.90
N GLN A 253 31.99 -9.47 -14.60
CA GLN A 253 32.53 -8.26 -13.95
C GLN A 253 31.42 -7.26 -13.56
N THR A 254 30.32 -7.20 -14.31
CA THR A 254 29.14 -6.39 -13.96
C THR A 254 28.36 -6.98 -12.77
N GLU A 255 28.25 -8.30 -12.68
CA GLU A 255 27.60 -8.95 -11.54
C GLU A 255 28.38 -8.74 -10.25
N GLU A 256 29.71 -8.86 -10.28
CA GLU A 256 30.54 -8.69 -9.09
C GLU A 256 30.52 -7.25 -8.56
N LYS A 257 30.56 -6.24 -9.46
CA LYS A 257 30.42 -4.83 -9.08
C LYS A 257 29.03 -4.48 -8.53
N SER A 258 27.96 -5.07 -9.08
CA SER A 258 26.60 -4.84 -8.59
C SER A 258 26.38 -5.46 -7.20
N ARG A 259 26.99 -6.62 -6.91
CA ARG A 259 26.95 -7.24 -5.56
C ARG A 259 27.66 -6.38 -4.51
N ILE A 260 28.86 -5.87 -4.80
CA ILE A 260 29.61 -5.00 -3.87
C ILE A 260 28.81 -3.72 -3.55
N ARG A 261 28.10 -3.14 -4.52
CA ARG A 261 27.27 -1.93 -4.31
C ARG A 261 25.98 -2.21 -3.53
N VAL A 262 25.36 -3.38 -3.70
CA VAL A 262 24.20 -3.78 -2.88
C VAL A 262 24.60 -3.95 -1.42
N GLU A 263 25.78 -4.52 -1.16
CA GLU A 263 26.32 -4.62 0.20
C GLU A 263 26.60 -3.25 0.84
N GLU A 264 27.08 -2.26 0.07
CA GLU A 264 27.21 -0.88 0.57
C GLU A 264 25.87 -0.22 0.88
N LEU A 265 24.83 -0.44 0.05
CA LEU A 265 23.48 0.07 0.32
C LEU A 265 22.87 -0.58 1.56
N ILE A 266 23.14 -1.87 1.81
CA ILE A 266 22.71 -2.57 3.03
C ILE A 266 23.44 -1.99 4.25
N LYS A 267 24.76 -1.72 4.16
CA LYS A 267 25.52 -1.06 5.22
C LYS A 267 25.05 0.36 5.54
N LEU A 268 24.48 1.07 4.58
CA LEU A 268 23.91 2.41 4.79
C LEU A 268 22.53 2.40 5.46
N ASN A 269 21.81 1.26 5.37
CA ASN A 269 20.47 1.10 5.92
C ASN A 269 20.45 0.53 7.34
N ASN A 270 21.48 -0.22 7.72
CA ASN A 270 21.75 -0.61 9.11
C ASN A 270 22.45 0.53 9.89
#